data_AF-B4GJB5-F1
#
_entry.id   AF-B4GJB5-F1
#
_cell.length_a   1.000
_cell.length_b   1.000
_cell.length_c   1.000
_cell.angle_alpha   90.00
_cell.angle_beta   90.00
_cell.angle_gamma   90.00
#
_symmetry.space_group_name_H-M   'P 1'
#
loop_
_entity.id
_entity.type
_entity.pdbx_description
1 polymer ?
#
loop_
_entity_poly.entity_id
_entity_poly.type
_entity_poly.pdbx_seq_one_letter_code
_entity_poly.pdbx_strand_id
1 'polypeptide(L)'
;MGEASYVRWPDLMPAEMGLELYSELLKLSTEYKPESKMLIYVAICVVSEAPGMGQAPVRWERQLVSRCAKLKLCKSVLAELEIQQQAMQQPLAVVAVPERTEILILTFNPGLRAVPGSRELILSNILDILSRRGVLLRKHYPEIYQRLQTYTEGQTDKFHPVTLHPRDSQTGQSFVCIIMPVHTDSEFIKLPSAADGGNRVTTIDVGSPAALAKLDDDELLTRTTPAS
;
A
#
# COMPACT_ATOMS: atom_id res chain seq x y z
N MET A 1 -25.56 -8.90 15.13
CA MET A 1 -24.83 -8.50 16.37
C MET A 1 -23.58 -7.74 15.92
N GLY A 2 -23.42 -6.51 16.42
CA GLY A 2 -22.31 -5.55 16.25
C GLY A 2 -21.22 -5.86 15.23
N GLU A 3 -21.48 -5.57 13.95
CA GLU A 3 -20.43 -5.53 12.93
C GLU A 3 -19.72 -4.17 12.98
N ALA A 4 -18.39 -4.18 13.00
CA ALA A 4 -17.61 -2.94 12.98
C ALA A 4 -17.64 -2.35 11.57
N SER A 5 -18.18 -1.15 11.42
CA SER A 5 -18.18 -0.40 10.16
C SER A 5 -17.20 0.77 10.22
N TYR A 6 -16.52 1.02 9.12
CA TYR A 6 -15.64 2.17 8.95
C TYR A 6 -16.37 3.21 8.12
N VAL A 7 -16.51 4.42 8.66
CA VAL A 7 -17.23 5.53 8.03
C VAL A 7 -16.30 6.73 7.95
N ARG A 8 -16.30 7.44 6.82
CA ARG A 8 -15.52 8.68 6.72
C ARG A 8 -16.25 9.77 7.52
N TRP A 9 -15.50 10.65 8.17
CA TRP A 9 -16.11 11.73 8.96
C TRP A 9 -17.10 12.64 8.17
N PRO A 10 -16.96 12.89 6.84
CA PRO A 10 -17.95 13.65 6.09
C PRO A 10 -19.29 12.92 5.92
N ASP A 11 -19.28 11.59 6.08
CA ASP A 11 -20.45 10.73 5.91
C ASP A 11 -21.21 10.52 7.24
N LEU A 12 -20.76 11.16 8.33
CA LEU A 12 -21.44 11.14 9.62
C LEU A 12 -22.78 11.88 9.52
N MET A 13 -23.87 11.24 9.96
CA MET A 13 -25.21 11.80 9.90
C MET A 13 -25.60 12.50 11.21
N PRO A 14 -25.65 13.86 11.26
CA PRO A 14 -25.95 14.59 12.49
C PRO A 14 -27.34 14.27 13.06
N ALA A 15 -28.30 13.98 12.17
CA ALA A 15 -29.67 13.65 12.53
C ALA A 15 -29.80 12.35 13.34
N GLU A 16 -28.88 11.40 13.15
CA GLU A 16 -28.88 10.11 13.86
C GLU A 16 -28.06 10.16 15.15
N MET A 17 -27.06 11.05 15.22
CA MET A 17 -26.08 11.11 16.31
C MET A 17 -26.43 12.11 17.40
N GLY A 18 -27.24 13.12 17.08
CA GLY A 18 -27.46 14.29 17.93
C GLY A 18 -26.35 15.34 17.79
N LEU A 19 -26.72 16.61 17.96
CA LEU A 19 -25.87 17.76 17.63
C LEU A 19 -24.59 17.84 18.49
N GLU A 20 -24.71 17.53 19.78
CA GLU A 20 -23.58 17.60 20.73
C GLU A 20 -22.51 16.56 20.40
N LEU A 21 -22.93 15.30 20.22
CA LEU A 21 -22.02 14.20 19.93
C LEU A 21 -21.44 14.31 18.51
N TYR A 22 -22.23 14.78 17.54
CA TYR A 22 -21.74 15.08 16.21
C TYR A 22 -20.63 16.15 16.25
N SER A 23 -20.84 17.23 17.00
CA SER A 23 -19.85 18.31 17.12
C SER A 23 -18.57 17.87 17.82
N GLU A 24 -18.69 17.05 18.88
CA GLU A 24 -17.54 16.44 19.56
C GLU A 24 -16.78 15.48 18.64
N LEU A 25 -17.48 14.57 17.96
CA LEU A 25 -16.85 13.61 17.06
C LEU A 25 -16.22 14.30 15.85
N LEU A 26 -16.85 15.33 15.30
CA LEU A 26 -16.32 16.11 14.19
C LEU A 26 -15.02 16.80 14.60
N LYS A 27 -14.98 17.45 15.77
CA LYS A 27 -13.77 18.06 16.32
C LYS A 27 -12.64 17.04 16.53
N LEU A 28 -12.97 15.87 17.08
CA LEU A 28 -11.99 14.80 17.27
C LEU A 28 -11.48 14.26 15.92
N SER A 29 -12.36 14.18 14.91
CA SER A 29 -12.06 13.68 13.57
C SER A 29 -11.18 14.65 12.76
N THR A 30 -11.35 15.96 12.92
CA THR A 30 -10.50 16.96 12.25
C THR A 30 -9.10 17.05 12.87
N GLU A 31 -8.96 16.77 14.17
CA GLU A 31 -7.67 16.66 14.88
C GLU A 31 -7.09 15.23 14.84
N TYR A 32 -7.70 14.33 14.08
CA TYR A 32 -7.37 12.90 14.07
C TYR A 32 -6.01 12.66 13.39
N LYS A 33 -5.15 11.92 14.10
CA LYS A 33 -3.86 11.44 13.58
C LYS A 33 -3.90 9.91 13.55
N PRO A 34 -4.22 9.28 12.41
CA PRO A 34 -4.38 7.82 12.31
C PRO A 34 -3.14 7.04 12.73
N GLU A 35 -1.96 7.65 12.54
CA GLU A 35 -0.65 7.18 12.98
C GLU A 35 -0.53 6.92 14.50
N SER A 36 -1.37 7.58 15.31
CA SER A 36 -1.15 7.64 16.77
C SER A 36 -2.39 7.40 17.62
N LYS A 37 -3.57 7.50 17.01
CA LYS A 37 -4.85 7.53 17.71
C LYS A 37 -5.86 6.72 16.93
N MET A 38 -6.80 6.12 17.64
CA MET A 38 -8.01 5.50 17.10
C MET A 38 -9.22 6.24 17.67
N LEU A 39 -10.18 6.57 16.81
CA LEU A 39 -11.49 7.07 17.23
C LEU A 39 -12.50 5.95 17.12
N ILE A 40 -13.26 5.74 18.19
CA ILE A 40 -14.34 4.76 18.23
C ILE A 40 -15.62 5.49 18.54
N TYR A 41 -16.65 5.24 17.73
CA TYR A 41 -18.02 5.63 18.00
C TYR A 41 -18.82 4.35 18.25
N VAL A 42 -19.51 4.29 19.38
CA VAL A 42 -20.37 3.17 19.77
C VAL A 42 -21.78 3.69 19.94
N ALA A 43 -22.73 3.03 19.30
CA ALA A 43 -24.15 3.30 19.46
C ALA A 43 -24.89 2.02 19.82
N ILE A 44 -25.75 2.11 20.82
CA ILE A 44 -26.57 1.01 21.33
C ILE A 44 -28.02 1.45 21.19
N CYS A 45 -28.80 0.70 20.41
CA CYS A 45 -30.24 0.90 20.32
C CYS A 45 -30.91 0.04 21.40
N VAL A 46 -31.43 0.68 22.43
CA VAL A 46 -32.21 0.04 23.48
C VAL A 46 -33.67 0.02 23.02
N VAL A 47 -34.25 -1.17 22.95
CA VAL A 47 -35.67 -1.34 22.62
C VAL A 47 -36.40 -1.72 23.91
N SER A 48 -37.38 -0.91 24.31
CA SER A 48 -38.21 -1.16 25.48
C SER A 48 -39.66 -1.40 25.07
N GLU A 49 -40.24 -2.45 25.65
CA GLU A 49 -41.67 -2.70 25.56
C GLU A 49 -42.39 -1.80 26.56
N ALA A 50 -43.21 -0.87 26.09
CA ALA A 50 -44.10 -0.09 26.93
C ALA A 50 -45.47 -0.77 26.94
N PRO A 51 -46.03 -1.12 28.12
CA PRO A 51 -47.35 -1.72 28.19
C PRO A 51 -48.39 -0.74 27.64
N GLY A 52 -49.17 -1.19 26.66
CA GLY A 52 -50.34 -0.45 26.20
C GLY A 52 -51.39 -0.39 27.30
N MET A 53 -52.00 0.77 27.53
CA MET A 53 -53.20 0.86 28.37
C MET A 53 -54.36 0.14 27.66
N GLY A 54 -54.93 -0.92 28.25
CA GLY A 54 -56.10 -1.62 27.75
C GLY A 54 -55.82 -2.60 26.59
N GLN A 55 -56.72 -2.68 25.59
CA GLN A 55 -56.59 -3.52 24.39
C GLN A 55 -55.64 -2.91 23.32
N ALA A 56 -54.87 -1.88 23.66
CA ALA A 56 -53.97 -1.23 22.73
C ALA A 56 -52.78 -2.13 22.39
N PRO A 57 -52.35 -2.18 21.11
CA PRO A 57 -51.19 -2.96 20.72
C PRO A 57 -49.93 -2.51 21.46
N VAL A 58 -49.06 -3.48 21.73
CA VAL A 58 -47.76 -3.29 22.41
C VAL A 58 -46.97 -2.18 21.73
N ARG A 59 -46.57 -1.16 22.50
CA ARG A 59 -45.79 -0.04 21.99
C ARG A 59 -44.32 -0.31 22.23
N TRP A 60 -43.54 -0.37 21.16
CA TRP A 60 -42.09 -0.51 21.21
C TRP A 60 -41.45 0.86 21.13
N GLU A 61 -40.75 1.25 22.20
CA GLU A 61 -39.93 2.45 22.21
C GLU A 61 -38.49 2.09 21.88
N ARG A 62 -37.82 2.94 21.08
CA ARG A 62 -36.44 2.78 20.69
C ARG A 62 -35.65 3.98 21.16
N GLN A 63 -34.70 3.76 22.05
CA GLN A 63 -33.80 4.79 22.56
C GLN A 63 -32.39 4.48 22.08
N LEU A 64 -31.77 5.42 21.37
CA LEU A 64 -30.37 5.34 20.99
C LEU A 64 -29.49 5.93 22.08
N VAL A 65 -28.49 5.18 22.52
CA VAL A 65 -27.46 5.64 23.44
C VAL A 65 -26.11 5.51 22.75
N SER A 66 -25.41 6.62 22.56
CA SER A 66 -24.14 6.65 21.83
C SER A 66 -23.04 7.39 22.59
N ARG A 67 -21.79 6.94 22.38
CA ARG A 67 -20.58 7.51 22.96
C ARG A 67 -19.44 7.43 21.95
N CYS A 68 -18.54 8.41 22.01
CA CYS A 68 -17.29 8.36 21.28
C CYS A 68 -16.09 8.31 22.24
N ALA A 69 -14.99 7.71 21.79
CA ALA A 69 -13.75 7.63 22.55
C ALA A 69 -12.55 7.85 21.62
N LYS A 70 -11.58 8.61 22.11
CA LYS A 70 -10.27 8.78 21.48
C LYS A 70 -9.25 7.96 22.24
N LEU A 71 -8.77 6.89 21.61
CA LEU A 71 -7.79 5.97 22.17
C LEU A 71 -6.42 6.27 21.58
N LYS A 72 -5.38 6.16 22.39
CA LYS A 72 -4.00 6.12 21.89
C LYS A 72 -3.67 4.70 21.49
N LEU A 73 -2.93 4.53 20.40
CA LEU A 73 -2.41 3.23 20.03
C LEU A 73 -1.42 2.73 21.08
N CYS A 74 -1.40 1.41 21.30
CA CYS A 74 -0.47 0.79 22.23
C CYS A 74 0.97 0.99 21.75
N LYS A 75 1.92 1.11 22.68
CA LYS A 75 3.34 1.32 22.35
C LYS A 75 3.90 0.21 21.45
N SER A 76 3.41 -1.03 21.59
CA SER A 76 3.78 -2.15 20.72
C SER A 76 3.34 -1.94 19.27
N VAL A 77 2.10 -1.50 19.06
CA VAL A 77 1.56 -1.19 17.73
C VAL A 77 2.29 0.00 17.11
N LEU A 78 2.60 1.02 17.91
CA LEU A 78 3.41 2.15 17.45
C LEU A 78 4.83 1.71 17.06
N ALA A 79 5.47 0.85 17.86
CA ALA A 79 6.79 0.31 17.53
C ALA A 79 6.75 -0.56 16.26
N GLU A 80 5.68 -1.32 16.04
CA GLU A 80 5.50 -2.13 14.84
C GLU A 80 5.22 -1.26 13.59
N LEU A 81 4.44 -0.19 13.75
CA LEU A 81 4.25 0.84 12.73
C LEU A 81 5.54 1.62 12.46
N GLU A 82 6.37 1.88 13.48
CA GLU A 82 7.71 2.45 13.34
C GLU A 82 8.66 1.49 12.64
N ILE A 83 8.58 0.18 12.89
CA ILE A 83 9.37 -0.84 12.16
C ILE A 83 8.88 -0.96 10.72
N GLN A 84 7.56 -0.89 10.47
CA GLN A 84 6.99 -0.87 9.12
C GLN A 84 7.31 0.44 8.39
N GLN A 85 7.27 1.58 9.09
CA GLN A 85 7.72 2.87 8.57
C GLN A 85 9.22 2.90 8.41
N GLN A 86 10.02 2.23 9.23
CA GLN A 86 11.46 2.07 9.00
C GLN A 86 11.74 1.05 7.90
N ALA A 87 10.83 0.13 7.59
CA ALA A 87 10.92 -0.75 6.44
C ALA A 87 10.50 -0.04 5.13
N MET A 88 9.54 0.91 5.19
CA MET A 88 9.12 1.76 4.07
C MET A 88 9.96 3.02 3.89
N GLN A 89 10.38 3.63 4.98
CA GLN A 89 11.41 4.66 5.16
C GLN A 89 12.66 3.98 5.70
N GLN A 90 13.10 2.89 5.08
CA GLN A 90 14.55 2.76 5.05
C GLN A 90 14.98 3.96 4.19
N PRO A 91 15.64 5.02 4.72
CA PRO A 91 16.82 5.44 3.97
C PRO A 91 17.58 4.13 3.83
N LEU A 92 17.92 3.75 2.58
CA LEU A 92 18.94 2.74 2.29
C LEU A 92 19.77 2.59 3.56
N ALA A 93 19.55 1.50 4.32
CA ALA A 93 20.43 1.26 5.44
C ALA A 93 21.80 1.42 4.80
N VAL A 94 22.62 2.28 5.40
CA VAL A 94 23.99 2.49 4.97
C VAL A 94 24.76 1.20 5.29
N VAL A 95 24.26 0.02 4.89
CA VAL A 95 25.03 -0.86 4.01
C VAL A 95 25.65 0.11 3.05
N ALA A 96 26.94 0.41 3.27
CA ALA A 96 27.74 1.15 2.32
C ALA A 96 27.41 0.53 0.97
N VAL A 97 26.54 1.22 0.22
CA VAL A 97 26.20 0.85 -1.14
C VAL A 97 27.57 0.89 -1.79
N PRO A 98 28.16 -0.27 -2.14
CA PRO A 98 29.48 -0.25 -2.75
C PRO A 98 29.40 0.78 -3.86
N GLU A 99 30.33 1.74 -3.88
CA GLU A 99 30.36 2.78 -4.90
C GLU A 99 30.12 2.09 -6.25
N ARG A 100 28.97 2.38 -6.90
CA ARG A 100 28.38 1.68 -8.08
C ARG A 100 27.45 0.50 -7.78
N THR A 101 26.34 0.71 -7.08
CA THR A 101 25.24 -0.29 -7.08
C THR A 101 24.19 0.05 -8.11
N GLU A 102 23.81 -0.95 -8.89
CA GLU A 102 22.72 -0.86 -9.86
C GLU A 102 21.37 -1.05 -9.14
N ILE A 103 20.42 -0.15 -9.38
CA ILE A 103 19.10 -0.13 -8.76
C ILE A 103 18.06 -0.19 -9.89
N LEU A 104 17.27 -1.26 -9.91
CA LEU A 104 16.17 -1.47 -10.85
C LEU A 104 14.84 -1.27 -10.14
N ILE A 105 14.04 -0.30 -10.57
CA ILE A 105 12.74 0.00 -9.98
C ILE A 105 11.64 -0.36 -10.98
N LEU A 106 10.78 -1.31 -10.60
CA LEU A 106 9.65 -1.81 -11.38
C LEU A 106 8.36 -1.22 -10.81
N THR A 107 7.75 -0.29 -11.54
CA THR A 107 6.53 0.40 -11.11
C THR A 107 5.31 -0.06 -11.89
N PHE A 108 4.14 -0.13 -11.28
CA PHE A 108 2.88 -0.36 -12.00
C PHE A 108 1.73 0.40 -11.35
N ASN A 109 0.76 0.84 -12.14
CA ASN A 109 -0.44 1.50 -11.60
C ASN A 109 -1.51 0.45 -11.24
N PRO A 110 -1.84 0.25 -9.95
CA PRO A 110 -2.87 -0.69 -9.54
C PRO A 110 -4.28 -0.22 -9.87
N GLY A 111 -4.47 1.03 -10.33
CA GLY A 111 -5.73 1.60 -10.81
C GLY A 111 -6.09 1.22 -12.25
N LEU A 112 -5.16 0.64 -13.02
CA LEU A 112 -5.41 0.12 -14.38
C LEU A 112 -6.25 -1.17 -14.41
N ARG A 113 -6.94 -1.50 -13.31
CA ARG A 113 -7.82 -2.68 -13.15
C ARG A 113 -8.93 -2.75 -14.19
N ALA A 114 -9.29 -1.62 -14.78
CA ALA A 114 -10.33 -1.51 -15.80
C ALA A 114 -9.93 -2.15 -17.14
N VAL A 115 -8.63 -2.41 -17.36
CA VAL A 115 -8.15 -3.05 -18.60
C VAL A 115 -7.98 -4.56 -18.35
N PRO A 116 -8.79 -5.42 -18.99
CA PRO A 116 -8.61 -6.87 -18.90
C PRO A 116 -7.23 -7.25 -19.48
N GLY A 117 -6.51 -8.16 -18.82
CA GLY A 117 -5.15 -8.54 -19.22
C GLY A 117 -4.03 -7.72 -18.59
N SER A 118 -4.33 -6.58 -17.94
CA SER A 118 -3.30 -5.70 -17.35
C SER A 118 -2.53 -6.38 -16.20
N ARG A 119 -3.20 -7.23 -15.41
CA ARG A 119 -2.59 -7.95 -14.28
C ARG A 119 -1.64 -9.03 -14.76
N GLU A 120 -2.06 -9.83 -15.74
CA GLU A 120 -1.20 -10.85 -16.36
C GLU A 120 0.01 -10.20 -17.03
N LEU A 121 -0.19 -9.06 -17.71
CA LEU A 121 0.89 -8.29 -18.33
C LEU A 121 1.93 -7.81 -17.31
N ILE A 122 1.49 -7.26 -16.17
CA ILE A 122 2.38 -6.82 -15.09
C ILE A 122 3.25 -7.98 -14.59
N LEU A 123 2.63 -9.12 -14.28
CA LEU A 123 3.37 -10.29 -13.80
C LEU A 123 4.33 -10.83 -14.87
N SER A 124 3.88 -10.94 -16.12
CA SER A 124 4.73 -11.38 -17.24
C SER A 124 5.95 -10.48 -17.39
N ASN A 125 5.75 -9.16 -17.43
CA ASN A 125 6.82 -8.18 -17.56
C ASN A 125 7.82 -8.26 -16.40
N ILE A 126 7.35 -8.37 -15.15
CA ILE A 126 8.25 -8.52 -13.99
C ILE A 126 9.11 -9.78 -14.14
N LEU A 127 8.49 -10.92 -14.51
CA LEU A 127 9.20 -12.18 -14.68
C LEU A 127 10.20 -12.12 -15.84
N ASP A 128 9.84 -11.51 -16.96
CA ASP A 128 10.70 -11.38 -18.13
C ASP A 128 11.90 -10.47 -17.86
N ILE A 129 11.69 -9.30 -17.24
CA ILE A 129 12.74 -8.36 -16.88
C ILE A 129 13.76 -9.02 -15.92
N LEU A 130 13.27 -9.74 -14.91
CA LEU A 130 14.13 -10.42 -13.95
C LEU A 130 14.83 -11.64 -14.56
N SER A 131 14.14 -12.43 -15.38
CA SER A 131 14.71 -13.62 -16.01
C SER A 131 15.80 -13.30 -17.02
N ARG A 132 15.73 -12.16 -17.73
CA ARG A 132 16.82 -11.65 -18.56
C ARG A 132 18.11 -11.46 -17.76
N ARG A 133 18.02 -11.04 -16.50
CA ARG A 133 19.18 -10.93 -15.57
C ARG A 133 19.48 -12.25 -14.83
N GLY A 134 18.87 -13.36 -15.26
CA GLY A 134 19.01 -14.69 -14.65
C GLY A 134 18.33 -14.85 -13.29
N VAL A 135 17.42 -13.94 -12.94
CA VAL A 135 16.69 -13.99 -11.68
C VAL A 135 15.35 -14.68 -11.89
N LEU A 136 15.27 -15.94 -11.46
CA LEU A 136 14.02 -16.69 -11.46
C LEU A 136 13.24 -16.42 -10.19
N LEU A 137 12.28 -15.48 -10.24
CA LEU A 137 11.52 -15.05 -9.06
C LEU A 137 10.85 -16.22 -8.33
N ARG A 138 10.26 -17.17 -9.07
CA ARG A 138 9.63 -18.37 -8.50
C ARG A 138 10.58 -19.27 -7.71
N LYS A 139 11.86 -19.32 -8.09
CA LYS A 139 12.88 -20.17 -7.45
C LYS A 139 13.61 -19.43 -6.34
N HIS A 140 14.00 -18.19 -6.59
CA HIS A 140 14.84 -17.40 -5.69
C HIS A 140 14.01 -16.66 -4.62
N TYR A 141 12.77 -16.27 -4.94
CA TYR A 141 11.89 -15.47 -4.07
C TYR A 141 10.43 -15.98 -4.12
N PRO A 142 10.18 -17.24 -3.71
CA PRO A 142 8.86 -17.88 -3.87
C PRO A 142 7.73 -17.13 -3.17
N GLU A 143 7.99 -16.52 -2.01
CA GLU A 143 6.98 -15.74 -1.27
C GLU A 143 6.53 -14.49 -2.03
N ILE A 144 7.45 -13.83 -2.74
CA ILE A 144 7.15 -12.61 -3.49
C ILE A 144 6.43 -12.96 -4.79
N TYR A 145 6.84 -14.05 -5.43
CA TYR A 145 6.11 -14.63 -6.55
C TYR A 145 4.66 -14.96 -6.16
N GLN A 146 4.45 -15.61 -5.01
CA GLN A 146 3.11 -15.93 -4.53
C GLN A 146 2.28 -14.66 -4.25
N ARG A 147 2.84 -13.63 -3.62
CA ARG A 147 2.13 -12.35 -3.39
C ARG A 147 1.73 -11.67 -4.69
N LEU A 148 2.62 -11.65 -5.68
CA LEU A 148 2.30 -11.12 -7.01
C LEU A 148 1.20 -11.93 -7.67
N GLN A 149 1.24 -13.26 -7.55
CA GLN A 149 0.23 -14.15 -8.10
C GLN A 149 -1.15 -13.93 -7.45
N THR A 150 -1.23 -13.89 -6.11
CA THR A 150 -2.45 -13.55 -5.35
C THR A 150 -3.01 -12.18 -5.74
N TYR A 151 -2.14 -11.20 -6.00
CA TYR A 151 -2.53 -9.89 -6.51
C TYR A 151 -3.09 -9.96 -7.93
N THR A 152 -2.44 -10.70 -8.84
CA THR A 152 -2.92 -10.84 -10.22
C THR A 152 -4.22 -11.63 -10.34
N GLU A 153 -4.42 -12.63 -9.48
CA GLU A 153 -5.64 -13.43 -9.40
C GLU A 153 -6.83 -12.65 -8.78
N GLY A 154 -6.60 -11.43 -8.29
CA GLY A 154 -7.64 -10.57 -7.71
C GLY A 154 -8.06 -10.98 -6.30
N GLN A 155 -7.30 -11.85 -5.63
CA GLN A 155 -7.56 -12.27 -4.25
C GLN A 155 -7.19 -11.18 -3.23
N THR A 156 -6.27 -10.27 -3.58
CA THR A 156 -5.93 -9.09 -2.77
C THR A 156 -5.94 -7.83 -3.62
N ASP A 157 -6.56 -6.77 -3.08
CA ASP A 157 -6.60 -5.45 -3.70
C ASP A 157 -5.37 -4.59 -3.39
N LYS A 158 -4.49 -5.03 -2.49
CA LYS A 158 -3.33 -4.27 -2.06
C LYS A 158 -2.05 -5.08 -2.23
N PHE A 159 -1.13 -4.52 -3.00
CA PHE A 159 0.25 -4.98 -3.07
C PHE A 159 1.11 -3.94 -2.35
N HIS A 160 2.01 -4.37 -1.48
CA HIS A 160 2.95 -3.47 -0.80
C HIS A 160 4.27 -3.46 -1.57
N PRO A 161 5.00 -2.33 -1.63
CA PRO A 161 6.31 -2.30 -2.23
C PRO A 161 7.23 -3.38 -1.65
N VAL A 162 8.01 -4.04 -2.49
CA VAL A 162 8.99 -5.06 -2.07
C VAL A 162 10.35 -4.75 -2.63
N THR A 163 11.38 -4.91 -1.80
CA THR A 163 12.79 -4.75 -2.18
C THR A 163 13.48 -6.10 -2.19
N LEU A 164 14.21 -6.35 -3.26
CA LEU A 164 14.96 -7.57 -3.54
C LEU A 164 16.44 -7.21 -3.70
N HIS A 165 17.32 -8.13 -3.33
CA HIS A 165 18.76 -8.03 -3.57
C HIS A 165 19.23 -9.19 -4.46
N PRO A 166 18.75 -9.28 -5.71
CA PRO A 166 19.18 -10.32 -6.63
C PRO A 166 20.65 -10.20 -7.02
N ARG A 167 21.19 -11.34 -7.43
CA ARG A 167 22.47 -11.42 -8.12
C ARG A 167 22.20 -11.64 -9.60
N ASP A 168 22.72 -10.77 -10.43
CA ASP A 168 22.67 -10.94 -11.87
C ASP A 168 23.60 -12.09 -12.28
N SER A 169 23.04 -13.08 -12.98
CA SER A 169 23.81 -14.24 -13.42
C SER A 169 24.78 -13.92 -14.57
N GLN A 170 24.49 -12.89 -15.36
CA GLN A 170 25.32 -12.50 -16.50
C GLN A 170 26.59 -11.78 -16.06
N THR A 171 26.44 -10.79 -15.18
CA THR A 171 27.55 -9.97 -14.67
C THR A 171 28.16 -10.52 -13.39
N GLY A 172 27.45 -11.41 -12.68
CA GLY A 172 27.83 -11.91 -11.36
C GLY A 172 27.70 -10.89 -10.23
N GLN A 173 27.25 -9.67 -10.52
CA GLN A 173 27.11 -8.55 -9.59
C GLN A 173 25.75 -8.58 -8.88
N SER A 174 25.70 -8.06 -7.66
CA SER A 174 24.43 -7.88 -6.95
C SER A 174 23.82 -6.54 -7.32
N PHE A 175 22.51 -6.51 -7.53
CA PHE A 175 21.76 -5.29 -7.79
C PHE A 175 20.55 -5.22 -6.86
N VAL A 176 20.00 -4.03 -6.68
CA VAL A 176 18.77 -3.83 -5.90
C VAL A 176 17.61 -3.80 -6.87
N CYS A 177 16.56 -4.59 -6.63
CA CYS A 177 15.33 -4.52 -7.40
C CYS A 177 14.14 -4.15 -6.50
N ILE A 178 13.41 -3.09 -6.84
CA ILE A 178 12.26 -2.61 -6.08
C ILE A 178 11.02 -2.80 -6.95
N ILE A 179 10.00 -3.52 -6.46
CA ILE A 179 8.71 -3.66 -7.14
C ILE A 179 7.68 -2.84 -6.37
N MET A 180 7.11 -1.82 -7.01
CA MET A 180 6.31 -0.79 -6.34
C MET A 180 5.01 -0.47 -7.09
N PRO A 181 3.84 -0.58 -6.45
CA PRO A 181 2.62 -0.02 -6.99
C PRO A 181 2.62 1.51 -6.85
N VAL A 182 2.30 2.21 -7.93
CA VAL A 182 2.20 3.68 -7.97
C VAL A 182 0.75 4.10 -8.11
N HIS A 183 0.19 4.76 -7.09
CA HIS A 183 -1.15 5.31 -7.13
C HIS A 183 -1.12 6.71 -7.72
N THR A 184 -2.01 7.01 -8.67
CA THR A 184 -2.05 8.27 -9.43
C THR A 184 -2.22 9.55 -8.58
N ASP A 185 -2.62 9.42 -7.32
CA ASP A 185 -2.79 10.53 -6.35
C ASP A 185 -1.59 10.75 -5.42
N SER A 186 -0.61 9.85 -5.41
CA SER A 186 0.58 10.03 -4.57
C SER A 186 1.55 10.96 -5.29
N GLU A 187 1.56 12.22 -4.86
CA GLU A 187 2.59 13.22 -5.12
C GLU A 187 3.94 12.55 -5.32
N PHE A 188 4.45 12.64 -6.56
CA PHE A 188 5.82 12.38 -6.97
C PHE A 188 6.66 11.69 -5.90
N ILE A 189 6.58 10.35 -5.83
CA ILE A 189 7.66 9.57 -5.24
C ILE A 189 8.88 9.98 -6.06
N LYS A 190 9.70 10.87 -5.50
CA LYS A 190 10.99 11.26 -6.05
C LYS A 190 11.85 10.02 -5.98
N LEU A 191 11.68 9.15 -6.97
CA LEU A 191 12.62 8.09 -7.30
C LEU A 191 13.99 8.79 -7.35
N PRO A 192 15.00 8.27 -6.63
CA PRO A 192 16.31 8.89 -6.62
C PRO A 192 16.79 9.01 -8.07
N SER A 193 16.67 10.23 -8.61
CA SER A 193 17.22 10.57 -9.91
C SER A 193 18.73 10.45 -9.80
N ALA A 194 19.38 9.95 -10.85
CA ALA A 194 20.79 9.56 -10.91
C ALA A 194 21.81 10.70 -10.69
N ALA A 195 21.46 11.74 -9.94
CA ALA A 195 22.10 13.03 -9.98
C ALA A 195 23.19 13.27 -8.93
N ASP A 196 23.45 12.38 -7.95
CA ASP A 196 24.42 12.78 -6.91
C ASP A 196 25.19 11.67 -6.16
N GLY A 197 25.37 10.47 -6.75
CA GLY A 197 26.19 9.48 -6.05
C GLY A 197 26.33 8.12 -6.74
N GLY A 198 27.05 8.06 -7.86
CA GLY A 198 27.67 6.84 -8.43
C GLY A 198 26.78 5.63 -8.78
N ASN A 199 25.51 5.63 -8.39
CA ASN A 199 24.56 4.52 -8.53
C ASN A 199 23.73 4.69 -9.80
N ARG A 200 23.58 3.61 -10.56
CA ARG A 200 22.76 3.59 -11.79
C ARG A 200 21.35 3.19 -11.41
N VAL A 201 20.39 4.11 -11.55
CA VAL A 201 18.98 3.87 -11.22
C VAL A 201 18.17 3.77 -12.51
N THR A 202 17.60 2.59 -12.78
CA THR A 202 16.75 2.31 -13.94
C THR A 202 15.31 2.12 -13.46
N THR A 203 14.38 2.94 -13.91
CA THR A 203 12.95 2.81 -13.56
C THR A 203 12.14 2.37 -14.76
N ILE A 204 11.34 1.32 -14.60
CA ILE A 204 10.55 0.69 -15.66
C ILE A 204 9.09 0.59 -15.20
N ASP A 205 8.19 1.13 -16.02
CA ASP A 205 6.76 0.90 -15.86
C ASP A 205 6.38 -0.45 -16.46
N VAL A 206 6.16 -1.45 -15.61
CA VAL A 206 5.80 -2.81 -16.00
C VAL A 206 4.32 -2.95 -16.37
N GLY A 207 3.51 -1.92 -16.15
CA GLY A 207 2.14 -1.85 -16.67
C GLY A 207 2.07 -1.49 -18.15
N SER A 208 3.17 -1.03 -18.74
CA SER A 208 3.25 -0.65 -20.15
C SER A 208 3.75 -1.82 -21.02
N PRO A 209 3.16 -2.05 -22.21
CA PRO A 209 3.71 -3.01 -23.18
C PRO A 209 5.12 -2.61 -23.70
N ALA A 210 5.54 -1.35 -23.50
CA ALA A 210 6.88 -0.88 -23.82
C ALA A 210 7.92 -1.16 -22.71
N ALA A 211 7.55 -1.85 -21.63
CA ALA A 211 8.43 -2.14 -20.50
C ALA A 211 9.73 -2.84 -20.91
N LEU A 212 9.63 -3.79 -21.85
CA LEU A 212 10.78 -4.57 -22.34
C LEU A 212 11.69 -3.76 -23.26
N ALA A 213 11.13 -2.85 -24.07
CA ALA A 213 11.92 -2.03 -24.99
C ALA A 213 12.85 -1.04 -24.27
N LYS A 214 12.45 -0.57 -23.08
CA LYS A 214 13.29 0.32 -22.24
C LYS A 214 14.54 -0.38 -21.68
N LEU A 215 14.54 -1.71 -21.57
CA LEU A 215 15.73 -2.47 -21.20
C LEU A 215 16.73 -2.56 -22.35
N ASP A 216 16.24 -2.80 -23.57
CA ASP A 216 17.09 -2.95 -24.76
C ASP A 216 17.81 -1.64 -25.11
N ASP A 217 17.18 -0.47 -24.90
CA ASP A 217 17.80 0.85 -25.11
C ASP A 217 18.94 1.12 -24.09
N ASP A 218 18.74 0.78 -22.82
CA ASP A 218 19.75 0.94 -21.75
C ASP A 218 20.92 -0.07 -21.91
N GLU A 219 20.65 -1.30 -22.39
CA GLU A 219 21.69 -2.29 -22.73
C GLU A 219 22.51 -1.84 -23.96
N LEU A 220 21.88 -1.19 -24.95
CA LEU A 220 22.58 -0.65 -26.12
C LEU A 220 23.49 0.54 -25.75
N LEU A 221 23.04 1.41 -24.85
CA LEU A 221 23.79 2.55 -24.34
C LEU A 221 25.00 2.12 -23.50
N THR A 222 24.89 1.01 -22.75
CA THR A 222 25.99 0.50 -21.93
C THR A 222 27.06 -0.25 -22.73
N ARG A 223 26.73 -0.85 -23.87
CA ARG A 223 27.70 -1.52 -24.76
C ARG A 223 28.53 -0.57 -25.63
N THR A 224 28.14 0.69 -25.77
CA THR A 224 28.74 1.65 -26.72
C THR A 224 29.77 2.60 -26.11
N THR A 225 30.17 2.42 -24.84
CA THR A 225 31.31 3.15 -24.27
C THR A 225 32.61 2.36 -24.46
N PRO A 226 33.48 2.72 -25.43
CA PRO A 226 34.80 2.13 -25.52
C PRO A 226 35.62 2.59 -24.31
N ALA A 227 36.22 1.65 -23.60
CA ALA A 227 37.26 1.93 -22.62
C ALA A 227 38.37 2.75 -23.32
N SER A 228 38.54 4.01 -22.89
CA SER A 228 39.72 4.82 -23.23
C SER A 228 40.81 4.60 -22.20
#